data_AF-W0IWJ9-F1
#
_entry.id   AF-W0IWJ9-F1
#
_cell.length_a   1.000
_cell.length_b   1.000
_cell.length_c   1.000
_cell.angle_alpha   90.00
_cell.angle_beta   90.00
_cell.angle_gamma   90.00
#
_symmetry.space_group_name_H-M   'P 1'
#
loop_
_entity.id
_entity.type
_entity.pdbx_description
1 polymer ?
#
loop_
_entity_poly.entity_id
_entity_poly.type
_entity_poly.pdbx_seq_one_letter_code
_entity_poly.pdbx_strand_id
1 'polypeptide(L)' 'MSDIMSDMKVTTRSLVREFPKIKAAARKGQTIEIRDSKTGETFLLTARPAQTFGELAASAKGVYSGPQDLSSREGFGN' A
#
# COMPACT_ATOMS: atom_id res chain seq x y z
N MET A 1 12.49 21.13 -11.34
CA MET A 1 11.25 20.64 -10.72
C MET A 1 10.91 19.32 -11.38
N SER A 2 11.00 18.22 -10.66
CA SER A 2 10.46 16.93 -11.12
C SER A 2 8.93 17.05 -11.09
N ASP A 3 8.30 17.15 -12.25
CA ASP A 3 6.86 16.97 -12.40
C ASP A 3 6.51 15.57 -11.90
N ILE A 4 6.08 15.47 -10.64
CA ILE A 4 5.47 14.25 -10.13
C ILE A 4 4.12 14.17 -10.85
N MET A 5 4.09 13.52 -12.01
CA MET A 5 2.86 13.27 -12.73
C MET A 5 1.98 12.40 -11.85
N SER A 6 0.87 12.97 -11.40
CA SER A 6 -0.12 12.26 -10.61
C SER A 6 -0.94 11.33 -11.50
N ASP A 7 -1.00 10.04 -11.13
CA ASP A 7 -1.76 9.01 -11.84
C ASP A 7 -3.28 9.23 -11.71
N MET A 8 -3.70 9.87 -10.61
CA MET A 8 -5.11 10.09 -10.30
C MET A 8 -5.31 11.48 -9.69
N LYS A 9 -6.30 12.23 -10.18
CA LYS A 9 -6.69 13.54 -9.63
C LYS A 9 -8.09 13.48 -9.05
N VAL A 10 -8.25 13.94 -7.82
CA VAL A 10 -9.54 13.96 -7.10
C VAL A 10 -9.70 15.25 -6.31
N THR A 11 -10.94 15.64 -6.04
CA THR A 11 -11.23 16.79 -5.18
C THR A 11 -11.55 16.34 -3.77
N THR A 12 -11.37 17.21 -2.77
CA THR A 12 -11.79 16.96 -1.38
C THR A 12 -13.27 16.57 -1.26
N ARG A 13 -14.14 17.12 -2.12
CA ARG A 13 -15.56 16.74 -2.19
C ARG A 13 -15.77 15.31 -2.69
N SER A 14 -15.02 14.89 -3.71
CA SER A 14 -15.11 13.52 -4.25
C SER A 14 -14.35 12.50 -3.39
N LEU A 15 -13.38 12.95 -2.59
CA LEU A 15 -12.54 12.10 -1.74
C LEU A 15 -13.37 11.17 -0.85
N VAL A 16 -14.45 11.66 -0.24
CA VAL A 16 -15.29 10.85 0.65
C VAL A 16 -16.00 9.72 -0.10
N ARG A 17 -16.56 10.03 -1.28
CA ARG A 17 -17.28 9.05 -2.11
C ARG A 17 -16.33 8.04 -2.74
N GLU A 18 -15.16 8.50 -3.18
CA GLU A 18 -14.20 7.70 -3.94
C GLU A 18 -13.07 7.14 -3.07
N PHE A 19 -13.14 7.32 -1.75
CA PHE A 19 -12.11 6.88 -0.81
C PHE A 19 -11.69 5.42 -0.99
N PRO A 20 -12.60 4.44 -1.18
CA PRO A 20 -12.20 3.05 -1.39
C PRO A 20 -11.35 2.87 -2.66
N LYS A 21 -11.70 3.56 -3.74
CA LYS A 21 -10.97 3.53 -5.02
C LYS A 21 -9.60 4.20 -4.89
N ILE A 22 -9.57 5.38 -4.26
CA ILE A 22 -8.34 6.14 -3.98
C ILE A 22 -7.38 5.33 -3.11
N LYS A 23 -7.90 4.70 -2.05
CA LYS A 23 -7.10 3.83 -1.16
C LYS A 23 -6.53 2.61 -1.90
N ALA A 24 -7.33 2.00 -2.78
CA ALA A 24 -6.86 0.87 -3.58
C ALA A 24 -5.79 1.28 -4.60
N ALA A 25 -5.97 2.42 -5.27
CA ALA A 25 -4.99 3.02 -6.18
C ALA A 25 -3.67 3.31 -5.44
N ALA A 26 -3.74 3.97 -4.28
CA ALA A 26 -2.57 4.30 -3.47
C ALA A 26 -1.79 3.03 -3.09
N ARG A 27 -2.49 1.97 -2.67
CA ARG A 27 -1.88 0.68 -2.31
C ARG A 27 -1.19 -0.02 -3.48
N LYS A 28 -1.60 0.26 -4.72
CA LYS A 28 -0.93 -0.24 -5.94
C LYS A 28 0.29 0.61 -6.33
N GLY A 29 0.66 1.60 -5.51
CA GLY A 29 1.81 2.48 -5.76
C GLY A 29 1.50 3.68 -6.63
N GLN A 30 0.23 3.95 -6.95
CA GLN A 30 -0.15 5.15 -7.71
C GLN A 30 -0.07 6.41 -6.85
N THR A 31 0.34 7.51 -7.47
CA THR A 31 0.36 8.83 -6.83
C THR A 31 -0.97 9.53 -7.07
N ILE A 32 -1.70 9.82 -5.99
CA ILE A 32 -2.99 10.53 -6.07
C ILE A 32 -2.81 11.98 -5.67
N GLU A 33 -3.27 12.89 -6.54
CA GLU A 33 -3.38 14.31 -6.28
C GLU A 33 -4.78 14.64 -5.77
N ILE A 34 -4.86 15.19 -4.56
CA ILE A 34 -6.10 15.64 -3.92
C ILE A 34 -6.08 17.16 -3.93
N ARG A 35 -7.01 17.76 -4.68
CA ARG A 35 -7.17 19.21 -4.73
C ARG A 35 -8.29 19.66 -3.81
N ASP A 36 -8.00 20.59 -2.91
CA ASP A 36 -9.06 21.26 -2.18
C ASP A 36 -9.63 22.41 -3.01
N SER A 37 -10.92 22.29 -3.36
CA SER A 37 -11.64 23.33 -4.08
C SER A 37 -11.85 24.62 -3.28
N LYS A 38 -11.74 24.59 -1.94
CA LYS A 38 -11.94 25.77 -1.09
C LYS A 38 -10.66 26.59 -0.94
N THR A 39 -9.55 25.94 -0.60
CA THR A 39 -8.27 26.61 -0.36
C THR A 39 -7.39 26.69 -1.61
N GLY A 40 -7.69 25.89 -2.63
CA GLY A 40 -6.85 25.76 -3.83
C GLY A 40 -5.61 24.90 -3.61
N GLU A 41 -5.42 24.36 -2.40
CA GLU A 41 -4.27 23.54 -2.03
C GLU A 41 -4.31 22.18 -2.73
N THR A 42 -3.12 21.64 -2.94
CA THR A 42 -2.92 20.33 -3.57
C THR A 42 -2.11 19.44 -2.65
N PHE A 43 -2.65 18.27 -2.33
CA PHE A 43 -2.01 17.25 -1.51
C PHE A 43 -1.66 16.04 -2.39
N LEU A 44 -0.48 15.46 -2.18
CA LEU A 44 -0.09 14.21 -2.84
C LEU A 44 -0.19 13.06 -1.83
N LEU A 45 -1.03 12.09 -2.15
CA LEU A 45 -1.18 10.84 -1.42
C LEU A 45 -0.42 9.74 -2.15
N THR A 46 0.64 9.25 -1.52
CA THR A 46 1.34 8.02 -1.90
C THR A 46 1.25 7.05 -0.73
N ALA A 47 0.76 5.83 -0.97
CA ALA A 47 0.91 4.78 0.02
C ALA A 47 2.13 3.94 -0.35
N ARG A 48 3.05 3.76 0.59
CA ARG A 48 4.06 2.70 0.43
C ARG A 48 3.31 1.36 0.46
N PRO A 49 3.56 0.46 -0.51
CA PRO A 49 3.07 -0.91 -0.40
C PRO A 49 3.51 -1.45 0.96
N ALA A 50 2.56 -1.89 1.78
CA ALA A 50 2.92 -2.68 2.94
C ALA A 50 3.53 -3.97 2.40
N GLN A 51 4.79 -4.23 2.75
CA GLN A 51 5.44 -5.48 2.35
C GLN A 51 4.53 -6.63 2.76
N THR A 52 4.15 -7.46 1.79
CA THR A 52 3.29 -8.60 2.08
C THR A 52 4.06 -9.59 2.96
N PHE A 53 3.37 -10.43 3.72
CA PHE A 53 4.02 -11.50 4.48
C PHE A 53 4.93 -12.37 3.59
N GLY A 54 4.54 -12.60 2.33
CA GLY A 54 5.37 -13.31 1.35
C GLY A 54 6.66 -12.57 0.98
N GLU A 55 6.62 -11.25 0.83
CA GLU A 55 7.80 -10.40 0.58
C GLU A 55 8.72 -10.31 1.82
N LEU A 56 8.12 -10.26 3.01
CA LEU A 56 8.83 -10.34 4.29
C LEU A 56 9.48 -11.72 4.46
N ALA A 57 8.78 -12.80 4.13
CA ALA A 57 9.31 -14.16 4.20
C ALA A 57 10.37 -14.43 3.12
N ALA A 58 10.23 -13.86 1.92
CA ALA A 58 11.21 -13.97 0.85
C ALA A 58 12.49 -13.19 1.15
N SER A 59 12.38 -11.99 1.76
CA SER A 59 13.54 -11.25 2.27
C SER A 59 14.18 -11.89 3.51
N ALA A 60 13.39 -12.61 4.32
CA ALA A 60 13.89 -13.43 5.42
C ALA A 60 14.45 -14.80 4.97
N LYS A 61 14.29 -15.18 3.69
CA LYS A 61 14.82 -16.43 3.12
C LYS A 61 16.35 -16.31 3.01
N GLY A 62 17.02 -16.70 4.10
CA GLY A 62 18.46 -16.53 4.31
C GLY A 62 18.81 -16.02 5.72
N VAL A 63 17.83 -15.47 6.45
CA VAL A 63 17.98 -15.00 7.85
C VAL A 63 17.49 -16.05 8.84
N TYR A 64 16.51 -16.88 8.47
CA TYR A 64 16.04 -17.98 9.31
C TYR A 64 16.86 -19.26 9.07
N SER A 65 17.68 -19.63 10.05
CA SER A 65 18.44 -20.89 10.12
C SER A 65 17.70 -22.00 10.87
N GLY A 66 16.40 -21.84 11.14
CA GLY A 66 15.60 -22.83 11.84
C GLY A 66 15.17 -24.01 10.96
N PRO A 67 14.69 -25.10 11.57
CA PRO A 67 14.39 -26.35 10.87
C PRO A 67 13.41 -26.14 9.72
N GLN A 68 13.71 -26.75 8.58
CA GLN A 68 12.91 -26.67 7.35
C GLN A 68 11.55 -27.36 7.47
N ASP A 69 11.33 -28.09 8.56
CA ASP A 69 10.16 -28.92 8.78
C ASP A 69 9.33 -28.39 9.96
N LEU A 70 8.27 -27.67 9.64
CA LEU A 70 7.26 -27.19 10.61
C LEU A 70 6.11 -28.20 10.78
N SER A 71 6.14 -29.35 10.09
CA SER A 71 5.08 -30.36 10.17
C SER A 71 5.00 -31.05 11.54
N SER A 72 6.06 -30.95 12.34
CA SER A 72 6.12 -31.53 13.69
C SER A 72 5.56 -30.63 14.79
N ARG A 73 5.02 -29.44 14.48
CA ARG A 73 4.35 -28.62 15.49
C ARG A 73 2.97 -29.20 15.76
N GLU A 74 2.87 -30.01 16.82
CA GLU A 74 1.62 -30.42 17.44
C GLU A 74 0.66 -29.23 17.51
N GLY A 75 -0.43 -29.29 16.74
CA GLY A 75 -1.41 -28.19 16.64
C GLY A 75 -2.07 -28.01 15.28
N PHE A 76 -1.58 -28.67 14.21
CA PHE A 76 -2.24 -28.68 12.89
C PHE A 76 -2.82 -30.05 12.50
N GLY A 77 -3.24 -30.85 13.50
CA GLY A 77 -3.90 -32.14 13.28
C GLY A 77 -5.41 -32.03 13.44
N ASN A 78 -6.11 -32.19 12.30
CA ASN A 78 -7.54 -32.46 12.07
C ASN A 78 -8.60 -31.45 12.53
#